data_AF-A0A6P0WV86-F1
#
_entry.id   AF-A0A6P0WV86-F1
#
_cell.length_a   1.000
_cell.length_b   1.000
_cell.length_c   1.000
_cell.angle_alpha   90.00
_cell.angle_beta   90.00
_cell.angle_gamma   90.00
#
_symmetry.space_group_name_H-M   'P 1'
#
loop_
_entity.id
_entity.type
_entity.pdbx_description
1 polymer ?
#
loop_
_entity_poly.entity_id
_entity_poly.type
_entity_poly.pdbx_seq_one_letter_code
_entity_poly.pdbx_strand_id
1 'polypeptide(L)'
;MLRTVIIALATLGLVLTTNLLFSPAKATTSDLELYSWGYPNLGVNQVVCKKIVTHPKQQPMPPSSQMQPVKIHSTIVSDRYCAHLTKPAHVGA
;
A
#
# COMPACT_ATOMS: atom_id res chain seq x y z
N MET A 1 35.42 -29.41 27.27
CA MET A 1 34.85 -29.69 25.94
C MET A 1 33.34 -29.91 25.95
N LEU A 2 32.76 -30.63 26.93
CA LEU A 2 31.31 -30.87 26.96
C LEU A 2 30.48 -29.57 27.06
N ARG A 3 30.90 -28.60 27.88
CA ARG A 3 30.21 -27.31 28.04
C ARG A 3 30.08 -26.52 26.73
N THR A 4 31.14 -26.49 25.92
CA THR A 4 31.13 -25.77 24.64
C THR A 4 30.22 -26.44 23.62
N VAL A 5 30.14 -27.78 23.64
CA VAL A 5 29.22 -28.55 22.80
C VAL A 5 27.75 -28.28 23.17
N ILE A 6 27.44 -28.23 24.46
CA ILE A 6 26.08 -27.93 24.95
C ILE A 6 25.66 -26.50 24.54
N ILE A 7 26.56 -25.53 24.66
CA ILE A 7 26.29 -24.14 24.26
C ILE A 7 26.02 -24.06 22.75
N ALA A 8 26.83 -24.73 21.93
CA ALA A 8 26.65 -24.76 20.48
C ALA A 8 25.29 -25.37 20.09
N LEU A 9 24.91 -26.49 20.71
CA LEU A 9 23.61 -27.14 20.50
C LEU A 9 22.44 -26.24 20.91
N ALA A 10 22.55 -25.56 22.05
CA ALA A 10 21.52 -24.63 22.52
C ALA A 10 21.35 -23.45 21.55
N THR A 11 22.46 -22.87 21.06
CA THR A 11 22.39 -21.78 20.07
C THR A 11 21.80 -22.23 18.74
N LEU A 12 22.15 -23.43 18.27
CA LEU A 12 21.62 -23.98 17.02
C LEU A 12 20.11 -24.24 17.12
N GLY A 13 19.67 -24.82 18.23
CA GLY A 13 18.25 -25.05 18.51
C GLY A 13 17.46 -23.74 18.58
N LEU A 14 18.04 -22.70 19.18
CA LEU A 14 17.42 -21.38 19.25
C LEU A 14 17.25 -20.76 17.85
N VAL A 15 18.28 -20.80 17.01
CA VAL A 15 18.23 -20.26 15.63
C VAL A 15 17.22 -21.00 14.76
N LEU A 16 17.18 -22.34 14.86
CA LEU A 16 16.22 -23.17 14.13
C LEU A 16 14.79 -22.86 14.57
N THR A 17 14.52 -22.79 15.87
CA THR A 17 13.18 -22.50 16.39
C THR A 17 12.71 -21.10 16.03
N THR A 18 13.57 -20.08 16.11
CA THR A 18 13.18 -18.72 15.69
C THR A 18 12.82 -18.65 14.21
N ASN A 19 13.59 -19.29 13.32
CA ASN A 19 13.30 -19.21 11.88
C ASN A 19 12.06 -20.02 11.47
N LEU A 20 11.72 -21.11 12.19
CA LEU A 20 10.50 -21.88 11.90
C LEU A 20 9.24 -21.26 12.51
N LEU A 21 9.31 -20.65 13.70
CA LEU A 21 8.14 -20.08 14.36
C LEU A 21 7.75 -18.70 13.80
N PHE A 22 8.72 -17.91 13.36
CA PHE A 22 8.43 -16.60 12.77
C PHE A 22 8.18 -16.74 11.27
N SER A 23 6.96 -17.17 10.92
CA SER A 23 6.45 -16.96 9.56
C SER A 23 6.53 -15.46 9.23
N PRO A 24 7.03 -15.06 8.05
CA PRO A 24 7.08 -13.65 7.69
C PRO A 24 5.68 -13.08 7.79
N ALA A 25 5.53 -11.96 8.51
CA ALA A 25 4.25 -11.30 8.68
C ALA A 25 3.68 -11.02 7.28
N LYS A 26 2.59 -11.71 6.92
CA LYS A 26 1.81 -11.37 5.73
C LYS A 26 1.23 -9.98 6.00
N ALA A 27 1.85 -8.95 5.45
CA ALA A 27 1.24 -7.64 5.38
C ALA A 27 -0.05 -7.79 4.56
N THR A 28 -1.21 -7.63 5.21
CA THR A 28 -2.49 -7.62 4.51
C THR A 28 -2.50 -6.40 3.60
N THR A 29 -2.22 -6.60 2.32
CA THR A 29 -2.35 -5.56 1.30
C THR A 29 -3.82 -5.48 0.89
N SER A 30 -4.60 -4.66 1.59
CA SER A 30 -6.01 -4.41 1.26
C SER A 30 -6.14 -3.37 0.16
N ASP A 31 -7.25 -3.42 -0.57
CA ASP A 31 -7.62 -2.37 -1.51
C ASP A 31 -7.83 -1.05 -0.76
N LEU A 32 -7.25 0.03 -1.27
CA LEU A 32 -7.45 1.37 -0.72
C LEU A 32 -8.48 2.12 -1.56
N GLU A 33 -9.58 2.53 -0.94
CA GLU A 33 -10.57 3.40 -1.55
C GLU A 33 -10.46 4.83 -1.01
N LEU A 34 -10.35 5.81 -1.90
CA LEU A 34 -10.27 7.23 -1.56
C LEU A 34 -11.29 8.03 -2.40
N TYR A 35 -11.86 9.07 -1.81
CA TYR A 35 -12.68 10.06 -2.52
C TYR A 35 -11.95 11.40 -2.52
N SER A 36 -11.89 12.05 -3.68
CA SER A 36 -11.23 13.37 -3.78
C SER A 36 -11.82 14.22 -4.90
N TRP A 37 -11.69 15.53 -4.76
CA TRP A 37 -11.97 16.48 -5.84
C TRP A 37 -10.83 16.49 -6.85
N GLY A 38 -11.17 16.48 -8.14
CA GLY A 38 -10.19 16.60 -9.21
C GLY A 38 -10.83 16.89 -10.56
N TYR A 39 -10.03 16.89 -11.62
CA TYR A 39 -10.52 17.12 -12.99
C TYR A 39 -10.82 15.79 -13.68
N PRO A 40 -11.89 15.67 -14.49
CA PRO A 40 -12.29 14.42 -15.11
C PRO A 40 -11.20 13.88 -16.04
N ASN A 41 -10.64 14.75 -16.88
CA ASN A 41 -9.57 14.48 -17.83
C ASN A 41 -8.57 15.64 -17.87
N LEU A 42 -7.42 15.41 -18.49
CA LEU A 42 -6.45 16.47 -18.78
C LEU A 42 -7.08 17.55 -19.65
N GLY A 43 -6.91 18.83 -19.29
CA GLY A 43 -7.43 19.98 -20.02
C GLY A 43 -8.89 20.33 -19.76
N VAL A 44 -9.60 19.58 -18.90
CA VAL A 44 -10.96 19.95 -18.47
C VAL A 44 -10.88 20.69 -17.15
N ASN A 45 -11.42 21.91 -17.09
CA ASN A 45 -11.36 22.75 -15.89
C ASN A 45 -12.55 22.56 -14.93
N GLN A 46 -13.45 21.63 -15.24
CA GLN A 46 -14.56 21.30 -14.35
C GLN A 46 -14.09 20.38 -13.21
N VAL A 47 -14.22 20.85 -11.97
CA VAL A 47 -13.92 20.04 -10.77
C VAL A 47 -15.06 19.06 -10.49
N VAL A 48 -14.73 17.78 -10.40
CA VAL A 48 -15.65 16.66 -10.13
C VAL A 48 -15.16 15.81 -8.95
N CYS A 49 -16.07 15.13 -8.26
CA CYS A 49 -15.71 14.15 -7.24
C CYS A 49 -15.31 12.82 -7.89
N LYS A 50 -14.17 12.25 -7.49
CA LYS A 50 -13.66 10.98 -8.00
C LYS A 50 -13.48 9.96 -6.88
N LYS A 51 -13.92 8.73 -7.13
CA LYS A 51 -13.52 7.55 -6.37
C LYS A 51 -12.26 6.98 -6.98
N ILE A 52 -11.22 6.81 -6.18
CA ILE A 52 -9.93 6.24 -6.54
C ILE A 52 -9.79 4.92 -5.78
N VAL A 53 -9.63 3.83 -6.51
CA VAL A 53 -9.42 2.48 -5.95
C VAL A 53 -8.03 2.01 -6.31
N THR A 54 -7.21 1.74 -5.29
CA THR A 54 -5.83 1.31 -5.45
C THR A 54 -5.70 -0.16 -5.11
N HIS A 55 -5.44 -0.92 -6.18
CA HIS A 55 -5.14 -2.34 -6.30
C HIS A 55 -3.72 -2.75 -5.90
N PRO A 56 -3.37 -3.31 -4.73
CA PRO A 56 -2.03 -3.85 -4.54
C PRO A 56 -1.74 -4.92 -5.60
N LYS A 57 -0.67 -4.76 -6.36
CA LYS A 57 -0.31 -5.70 -7.42
C LYS A 57 0.88 -6.52 -6.95
N GLN A 58 0.76 -7.84 -6.99
CA GLN A 58 1.90 -8.74 -6.82
C GLN A 58 2.66 -8.81 -8.14
N GLN A 59 3.44 -7.77 -8.43
CA GLN A 59 4.35 -7.75 -9.57
C GLN A 59 5.78 -7.73 -9.05
N PRO A 60 6.68 -8.59 -9.58
CA PRO A 60 8.09 -8.52 -9.25
C PRO A 60 8.63 -7.12 -9.54
N MET A 61 9.08 -6.43 -8.50
CA MET A 61 9.79 -5.16 -8.60
C MET A 61 11.30 -5.41 -8.54
N PRO A 62 12.13 -4.55 -9.15
CA PRO A 62 13.56 -4.56 -8.92
C PRO A 62 13.85 -4.46 -7.41
N PRO A 63 14.89 -5.16 -6.91
CA PRO A 63 15.23 -5.13 -5.48
C PRO A 63 15.62 -3.74 -4.97
N SER A 64 15.92 -2.79 -5.86
CA SER A 64 16.19 -1.39 -5.53
C SER A 64 14.92 -0.53 -5.34
N SER A 65 13.73 -1.05 -5.68
CA SER A 65 12.50 -0.27 -5.56
C SER A 65 12.03 -0.19 -4.11
N GLN A 66 11.95 1.03 -3.60
CA GLN A 66 11.29 1.32 -2.31
C GLN A 66 9.76 1.40 -2.43
N MET A 67 9.22 1.29 -3.65
CA MET A 67 7.79 1.41 -3.94
C MET A 67 7.18 0.06 -4.30
N GLN A 68 5.95 -0.16 -3.83
CA GLN A 68 5.15 -1.32 -4.20
C GLN A 68 4.30 -1.01 -5.44
N PRO A 69 4.18 -1.94 -6.39
CA PRO A 69 3.37 -1.72 -7.57
C PRO A 69 1.89 -1.76 -7.20
N VAL A 70 1.13 -0.77 -7.69
CA VAL A 70 -0.31 -0.68 -7.48
C VAL A 70 -1.03 -0.42 -8.80
N LYS A 71 -2.24 -0.97 -8.95
CA LYS A 71 -3.16 -0.70 -10.05
C LYS A 71 -4.20 0.30 -9.59
N ILE A 72 -4.20 1.49 -10.17
CA ILE A 72 -5.14 2.56 -9.81
C ILE A 72 -6.32 2.54 -10.79
N HIS A 73 -7.53 2.59 -10.27
CA HIS A 73 -8.75 2.84 -11.03
C HIS A 73 -9.44 4.08 -10.49
N SER A 74 -9.90 4.97 -11.37
CA SER A 74 -10.64 6.16 -10.97
C SER A 74 -11.96 6.27 -11.70
N THR A 75 -13.03 6.60 -10.98
CA THR A 75 -14.36 6.82 -11.55
C THR A 75 -14.95 8.11 -11.00
N ILE A 76 -15.65 8.87 -11.86
CA ILE A 76 -16.40 10.04 -11.40
C ILE A 76 -17.61 9.55 -10.61
N VAL A 77 -17.84 10.14 -9.44
CA VAL A 77 -18.94 9.81 -8.55
C VAL A 77 -19.70 11.07 -8.15
N SER A 78 -20.83 10.91 -7.46
CA SER A 78 -21.62 12.03 -6.96
C SER A 78 -20.82 12.91 -5.99
N ASP A 79 -20.99 14.22 -6.11
CA ASP A 79 -20.40 15.25 -5.24
C ASP A 79 -20.63 14.99 -3.73
N ARG A 80 -21.70 14.26 -3.37
CA ARG A 80 -22.00 13.88 -1.98
C ARG A 80 -20.86 13.13 -1.30
N TYR A 81 -20.07 12.34 -2.04
CA TYR A 81 -18.96 11.57 -1.47
C TYR A 81 -17.78 12.45 -1.08
N CYS A 82 -17.61 13.59 -1.75
CA CYS A 82 -16.56 14.57 -1.46
C CYS A 82 -17.08 15.79 -0.69
N ALA A 83 -18.35 15.80 -0.24
CA ALA A 83 -18.97 16.96 0.40
C ALA A 83 -18.30 17.38 1.72
N HIS A 84 -17.62 16.45 2.39
CA HIS A 84 -16.84 16.70 3.60
C HIS A 84 -15.43 17.25 3.31
N LEU A 85 -15.02 17.33 2.04
CA LEU A 85 -13.71 17.81 1.60
C LEU A 85 -13.84 19.21 1.00
N THR A 86 -12.84 20.05 1.22
CA THR A 86 -12.76 21.37 0.59
C THR A 86 -12.69 21.22 -0.94
N LYS A 87 -13.70 21.73 -1.64
CA LYS A 87 -13.70 21.78 -3.11
C LYS A 87 -12.66 22.80 -3.57
N PRO A 88 -11.69 22.43 -4.43
CA PRO A 88 -10.74 23.37 -4.99
C PRO A 88 -11.47 24.54 -5.65
N ALA A 89 -11.06 25.77 -5.30
CA ALA A 89 -11.49 26.95 -6.02
C ALA A 89 -11.02 26.80 -7.47
N HIS A 90 -11.89 27.10 -8.41
CA HIS A 90 -11.58 27.03 -9.83
C HIS A 90 -10.37 27.94 -10.12
N VAL A 91 -9.19 27.37 -10.38
CA VAL A 91 -8.05 28.12 -10.89
C VAL A 91 -8.28 28.29 -12.38
N GLY A 92 -9.19 29.20 -12.73
CA GLY A 92 -9.26 29.75 -14.09
C GLY A 92 -8.22 30.86 -14.18
N ALA A 93 -7.17 30.62 -14.95
CA ALA A 93 -6.32 31.68 -15.50
C ALA A 93 -6.86 32.10 -16.86
#